data_AF-A0A7J8F9Q2-F1
#
_entry.id   AF-A0A7J8F9Q2-F1
#
_cell.length_a   1.000
_cell.length_b   1.000
_cell.length_c   1.000
_cell.angle_alpha   90.00
_cell.angle_beta   90.00
_cell.angle_gamma   90.00
#
_symmetry.space_group_name_H-M   'P 1'
#
loop_
_entity.id
_entity.type
_entity.pdbx_description
1 polymer ?
#
loop_
_entity_poly.entity_id
_entity_poly.type
_entity_poly.pdbx_seq_one_letter_code
_entity_poly.pdbx_strand_id
1 'polypeptide(L)'
;MGSKYPRSVRGCLPLWTLMLEAVFILIFFFFTNYDSSSQKIMGTHQAVFRDVTIMAALGLGFLNSSLWRYGWSSVAFNLFMLALGVQWAVLLDGWLDQLSFGKVVIELSSIQQATMSAMSVLISAGAVMGKTNLVQMVLMVLMEVTAFGTLRMINKQYLNTHIHNAVLAGGVAVGASCHLISSLWIAMVLGLVAGLISIGGAKCLPVCFNRVLGIHDTCGVHYTFGLPGLLGGITYLAIFFAAWSKNAMFTLKPQNMASTSCG
;
A
#
# COMPACT_ATOMS: atom_id res chain seq x y z
N MET A 1 11.37 18.40 42.29
CA MET A 1 10.69 17.09 42.15
C MET A 1 10.04 17.04 40.76
N GLY A 2 10.76 16.49 39.78
CA GLY A 2 10.25 16.35 38.41
C GLY A 2 9.32 15.14 38.31
N SER A 3 8.10 15.37 37.86
CA SER A 3 7.08 14.35 37.61
C SER A 3 7.63 13.24 36.70
N LYS A 4 7.79 12.02 37.25
CA LYS A 4 8.10 10.78 36.52
C LYS A 4 6.83 10.23 35.85
N TYR A 5 6.21 11.00 34.97
CA TYR A 5 5.19 10.49 34.05
C TYR A 5 5.65 10.77 32.62
N PRO A 6 5.67 9.75 31.73
CA PRO A 6 5.96 9.98 30.33
C PRO A 6 4.97 11.02 29.78
N ARG A 7 5.50 12.08 29.18
CA ARG A 7 4.73 13.20 28.63
C ARG A 7 3.67 12.62 27.68
N SER A 8 2.40 12.97 27.90
CA SER A 8 1.29 12.47 27.08
C SER A 8 1.52 12.86 25.61
N VAL A 9 2.02 11.92 24.82
CA VAL A 9 2.25 12.08 23.37
C VAL A 9 0.94 12.13 22.56
N ARG A 10 -0.22 11.93 23.21
CA ARG A 10 -1.55 11.98 22.58
C ARG A 10 -1.91 13.33 21.97
N GLY A 11 -1.41 14.44 22.51
CA GLY A 11 -1.63 15.76 21.91
C GLY A 11 -0.54 16.16 20.91
N CYS A 12 0.67 15.64 21.08
CA CYS A 12 1.85 16.03 20.30
C CYS A 12 1.87 15.35 18.92
N LEU A 13 1.59 14.04 18.87
CA LEU A 13 1.55 13.25 17.63
C LEU A 13 0.62 13.81 16.55
N PRO A 14 -0.68 14.08 16.84
CA PRO A 14 -1.57 14.65 15.83
C PRO A 14 -1.16 16.06 15.40
N LEU A 15 -0.54 16.85 16.30
CA LEU A 15 -0.01 18.17 15.96
C LEU A 15 1.17 18.07 14.99
N TRP A 16 2.10 17.15 15.22
CA TRP A 16 3.22 16.89 14.30
C TRP A 16 2.76 16.40 12.93
N THR A 17 1.71 15.55 12.86
CA THR A 17 1.15 15.13 11.57
C THR A 17 0.45 16.26 10.84
N LEU A 18 -0.25 17.15 11.55
CA LEU A 18 -0.87 18.33 10.92
C LEU A 18 0.19 19.31 10.40
N MET A 19 1.30 19.48 11.13
CA MET A 19 2.43 20.27 10.67
C MET A 19 3.08 19.65 9.43
N LEU A 20 3.24 18.33 9.39
CA LEU A 20 3.75 17.61 8.22
C LEU A 20 2.83 17.77 7.00
N GLU A 21 1.51 17.66 7.19
CA GLU A 21 0.52 17.89 6.14
C GLU A 21 0.59 19.34 5.62
N ALA A 22 0.68 20.33 6.52
CA ALA A 22 0.80 21.73 6.14
C ALA A 22 2.07 22.02 5.33
N VAL A 23 3.19 21.37 5.69
CA VAL A 23 4.45 21.45 4.93
C VAL A 23 4.28 20.85 3.55
N PHE A 24 3.63 19.69 3.43
CA PHE A 24 3.34 19.07 2.13
C PHE A 24 2.49 19.97 1.24
N ILE A 25 1.43 20.57 1.79
CA ILE A 25 0.57 21.53 1.07
C ILE A 25 1.39 22.72 0.57
N LEU A 26 2.29 23.27 1.40
CA LEU A 26 3.12 24.41 1.04
C LEU A 26 4.13 24.06 -0.06
N ILE A 27 4.75 22.89 0.03
CA ILE A 27 5.62 22.36 -1.04
C ILE A 27 4.81 22.18 -2.33
N PHE A 28 3.63 21.59 -2.25
CA PHE A 28 2.77 21.37 -3.41
C PHE A 28 2.40 22.69 -4.09
N PHE A 29 2.04 23.71 -3.31
CA PHE A 29 1.72 25.05 -3.81
C PHE A 29 2.89 25.68 -4.58
N PHE A 30 4.14 25.46 -4.13
CA PHE A 30 5.30 26.06 -4.77
C PHE A 30 5.76 25.31 -6.03
N PHE A 31 5.68 23.97 -6.02
CA PHE A 31 6.27 23.11 -7.06
C PHE A 31 5.29 22.70 -8.17
N THR A 32 3.98 22.87 -7.96
CA THR A 32 2.97 22.39 -8.91
C THR A 32 2.33 23.56 -9.66
N ASN A 33 2.11 23.39 -10.96
CA ASN A 33 1.36 24.34 -11.76
C ASN A 33 0.23 23.60 -12.48
N TYR A 34 -0.97 24.15 -12.43
CA TYR A 34 -2.14 23.53 -13.02
C TYR A 34 -2.34 24.08 -14.43
N ASP A 35 -2.46 23.21 -15.42
CA ASP A 35 -2.78 23.68 -16.76
C ASP A 35 -4.28 23.99 -16.87
N SER A 36 -4.60 25.27 -17.06
CA SER A 36 -5.96 25.78 -17.27
C SER A 36 -6.64 25.26 -18.55
N SER A 37 -5.88 24.67 -19.48
CA SER A 37 -6.41 24.13 -20.75
C SER A 37 -7.20 22.81 -20.60
N SER A 38 -7.04 22.11 -19.46
CA SER A 38 -7.58 20.77 -19.20
C SER A 38 -9.08 20.71 -18.89
N GLN A 39 -9.80 21.84 -18.89
CA GLN A 39 -11.22 21.89 -18.55
C GLN A 39 -12.15 21.27 -19.63
N LYS A 40 -11.66 21.05 -20.86
CA LYS A 40 -12.47 20.57 -21.99
C LYS A 40 -12.47 19.04 -22.21
N ILE A 41 -11.56 18.29 -21.57
CA ILE A 41 -11.47 16.80 -21.63
C ILE A 41 -12.04 16.19 -20.32
N MET A 42 -12.91 16.92 -19.63
CA MET A 42 -13.28 16.67 -18.23
C MET A 42 -14.43 15.66 -18.05
N GLY A 43 -15.17 15.29 -19.11
CA GLY A 43 -16.38 14.46 -18.98
C GLY A 43 -16.12 12.98 -18.73
N THR A 44 -15.15 12.38 -19.43
CA THR A 44 -15.00 10.91 -19.49
C THR A 44 -13.93 10.37 -18.54
N HIS A 45 -12.79 11.05 -18.42
CA HIS A 45 -11.71 10.64 -17.51
C HIS A 45 -12.02 10.92 -16.04
N GLN A 46 -12.88 11.90 -15.75
CA GLN A 46 -13.29 12.23 -14.39
C GLN A 46 -14.14 11.13 -13.74
N ALA A 47 -14.92 10.37 -14.53
CA ALA A 47 -15.70 9.25 -14.01
C ALA A 47 -14.79 8.14 -13.45
N VAL A 48 -13.80 7.70 -14.22
CA VAL A 48 -12.85 6.65 -13.79
C VAL A 48 -12.03 7.08 -12.58
N PHE A 49 -11.55 8.33 -12.56
CA PHE A 49 -10.85 8.88 -11.40
C PHE A 49 -11.73 8.93 -10.15
N ARG A 50 -13.00 9.33 -10.32
CA ARG A 50 -13.98 9.41 -9.23
C ARG A 50 -14.28 8.02 -8.68
N ASP A 51 -14.46 7.02 -9.52
CA ASP A 51 -14.76 5.65 -9.09
C ASP A 51 -13.58 5.02 -8.34
N VAL A 52 -12.36 5.23 -8.82
CA VAL A 52 -11.12 4.80 -8.14
C VAL A 52 -10.97 5.46 -6.77
N THR A 53 -11.20 6.77 -6.70
CA THR A 53 -11.06 7.51 -5.44
C THR A 53 -12.16 7.14 -4.46
N ILE A 54 -13.38 6.91 -4.93
CA ILE A 54 -14.50 6.40 -4.11
C ILE A 54 -14.17 5.00 -3.58
N MET A 55 -13.62 4.11 -4.42
CA MET A 55 -13.20 2.77 -4.00
C MET A 55 -12.08 2.83 -2.96
N ALA A 56 -11.08 3.69 -3.14
CA ALA A 56 -9.98 3.84 -2.19
C ALA A 56 -10.42 4.50 -0.88
N ALA A 57 -11.22 5.56 -0.94
CA ALA A 57 -11.64 6.34 0.22
C ALA A 57 -12.77 5.66 1.01
N LEU A 58 -13.86 5.29 0.33
CA LEU A 58 -15.05 4.72 0.95
C LEU A 58 -14.99 3.19 0.94
N GLY A 59 -14.62 2.56 -0.18
CA GLY A 59 -14.53 1.10 -0.28
C GLY A 59 -13.57 0.50 0.75
N LEU A 60 -12.27 0.79 0.63
CA LEU A 60 -11.25 0.29 1.57
C LEU A 60 -11.41 0.86 2.99
N GLY A 61 -11.87 2.12 3.12
CA GLY A 61 -12.10 2.76 4.41
C GLY A 61 -13.18 2.05 5.25
N PHE A 62 -14.34 1.75 4.66
CA PHE A 62 -15.41 1.02 5.34
C PHE A 62 -15.11 -0.47 5.49
N LEU A 63 -14.40 -1.09 4.54
CA LEU A 63 -13.91 -2.48 4.68
C LEU A 63 -13.02 -2.62 5.91
N ASN A 64 -12.03 -1.74 6.09
CA ASN A 64 -11.16 -1.72 7.26
C ASN A 64 -11.93 -1.39 8.57
N SER A 65 -13.05 -0.67 8.45
CA SER A 65 -13.93 -0.28 9.57
C SER A 65 -14.85 -1.41 10.08
N SER A 66 -14.90 -2.57 9.43
CA SER A 66 -15.76 -3.71 9.84
C SER A 66 -15.40 -4.32 11.21
N LEU A 67 -14.28 -3.88 11.82
CA LEU A 67 -13.89 -4.26 13.17
C LEU A 67 -14.64 -3.42 14.24
N TRP A 68 -15.57 -4.09 14.94
CA TRP A 68 -16.59 -3.57 15.86
C TRP A 68 -16.16 -2.50 16.90
N ARG A 69 -14.87 -2.34 17.21
CA ARG A 69 -14.39 -1.40 18.25
C ARG A 69 -13.58 -0.19 17.74
N TYR A 70 -13.24 -0.12 16.45
CA TYR A 70 -12.32 0.90 15.92
C TYR A 70 -12.78 1.59 14.61
N GLY A 71 -14.05 1.45 14.22
CA GLY A 71 -14.53 1.85 12.90
C GLY A 71 -14.24 3.32 12.51
N TRP A 72 -14.60 4.27 13.38
CA TRP A 72 -14.36 5.70 13.13
C TRP A 72 -12.89 6.07 12.97
N SER A 73 -12.01 5.44 13.76
CA SER A 73 -10.57 5.67 13.69
C SER A 73 -9.97 5.04 12.43
N SER A 74 -10.50 3.90 11.99
CA SER A 74 -10.05 3.21 10.78
C SER A 74 -10.33 4.02 9.51
N VAL A 75 -11.54 4.58 9.39
CA VAL A 75 -11.89 5.45 8.25
C VAL A 75 -11.01 6.69 8.23
N ALA A 76 -10.76 7.33 9.38
CA ALA A 76 -9.91 8.51 9.47
C ALA A 76 -8.46 8.23 9.05
N PHE A 77 -7.87 7.13 9.53
CA PHE A 77 -6.52 6.74 9.13
C PHE A 77 -6.43 6.35 7.64
N ASN A 78 -7.46 5.70 7.08
CA ASN A 78 -7.53 5.39 5.65
C ASN A 78 -7.53 6.67 4.79
N LEU A 79 -8.38 7.64 5.14
CA LEU A 79 -8.43 8.92 4.43
C LEU A 79 -7.13 9.72 4.58
N PHE A 80 -6.53 9.72 5.77
CA PHE A 80 -5.24 10.36 6.01
C PHE A 80 -4.12 9.74 5.17
N MET A 81 -4.00 8.41 5.15
CA MET A 81 -2.99 7.71 4.33
C MET A 81 -3.24 7.92 2.83
N LEU A 82 -4.50 7.98 2.39
CA LEU A 82 -4.84 8.28 1.00
C LEU A 82 -4.37 9.68 0.60
N ALA A 83 -4.66 10.70 1.43
CA ALA A 83 -4.25 12.08 1.18
C ALA A 83 -2.72 12.21 1.13
N LEU A 84 -2.04 11.71 2.16
CA LEU A 84 -0.58 11.75 2.26
C LEU A 84 0.08 10.95 1.11
N GLY A 85 -0.47 9.79 0.77
CA GLY A 85 0.03 8.94 -0.30
C GLY A 85 -0.12 9.57 -1.69
N VAL A 86 -1.26 10.22 -1.98
CA VAL A 86 -1.47 10.91 -3.26
C VAL A 86 -0.56 12.13 -3.38
N GLN A 87 -0.45 12.95 -2.33
CA GLN A 87 0.44 14.12 -2.32
C GLN A 87 1.90 13.71 -2.53
N TRP A 88 2.34 12.68 -1.80
CA TRP A 88 3.70 12.15 -1.94
C TRP A 88 3.95 11.53 -3.31
N ALA A 89 2.99 10.78 -3.85
CA ALA A 89 3.11 10.16 -5.17
C ALA A 89 3.23 11.19 -6.28
N VAL A 90 2.42 12.26 -6.28
CA VAL A 90 2.53 13.32 -7.30
C VAL A 90 3.87 14.05 -7.19
N LEU A 91 4.37 14.29 -5.96
CA LEU A 91 5.68 14.89 -5.75
C LEU A 91 6.81 13.99 -6.29
N LEU A 92 6.73 12.68 -6.03
CA LEU A 92 7.68 11.69 -6.51
C LEU A 92 7.64 11.56 -8.04
N ASP A 93 6.47 11.45 -8.63
CA ASP A 93 6.31 11.36 -10.09
C ASP A 93 6.90 12.63 -10.74
N GLY A 94 6.64 13.80 -10.17
CA GLY A 94 7.24 15.07 -10.61
C GLY A 94 8.76 15.09 -10.53
N TRP A 95 9.35 14.57 -9.45
CA TRP A 95 10.81 14.47 -9.32
C TRP A 95 11.42 13.39 -10.24
N LEU A 96 10.75 12.25 -10.39
CA LEU A 96 11.24 11.12 -11.17
C LEU A 96 11.15 11.36 -12.69
N ASP A 97 10.09 11.99 -13.18
CA ASP A 97 9.95 12.35 -14.60
C ASP A 97 10.81 13.58 -14.97
N GLN A 98 11.08 14.49 -14.02
CA GLN A 98 11.75 15.77 -14.26
C GLN A 98 13.10 15.85 -13.51
N LEU A 99 14.11 15.14 -14.02
CA LEU A 99 15.51 15.26 -13.58
C LEU A 99 16.12 16.66 -13.83
N SER A 100 15.41 17.55 -14.53
CA SER A 100 15.75 18.96 -14.75
C SER A 100 14.74 19.84 -13.99
N PHE A 101 15.21 20.81 -13.19
CA PHE A 101 14.45 21.72 -12.32
C PHE A 101 13.36 22.56 -13.04
N GLY A 102 12.31 21.93 -13.55
CA GLY A 102 11.12 22.56 -14.12
C GLY A 102 9.90 22.38 -13.21
N LYS A 103 8.86 23.20 -13.41
CA LYS A 103 7.58 23.03 -12.71
C LYS A 103 6.85 21.78 -13.21
N VAL A 104 6.27 21.03 -12.28
CA VAL A 104 5.51 19.81 -12.55
C VAL A 104 4.12 20.19 -13.04
N VAL A 105 3.77 19.80 -14.28
CA VAL A 105 2.43 19.98 -14.84
C VAL A 105 1.56 18.82 -14.40
N ILE A 106 0.53 19.09 -13.59
CA ILE A 106 -0.37 18.06 -13.09
C ILE A 106 -1.53 17.87 -14.08
N GLU A 107 -1.52 16.73 -14.78
CA GLU A 107 -2.66 16.25 -15.55
C GLU A 107 -3.51 15.25 -14.74
N LEU A 108 -4.78 15.08 -15.13
CA LEU A 108 -5.71 14.13 -14.48
C LEU A 108 -5.19 12.68 -14.53
N SER A 109 -4.48 12.32 -15.61
CA SER A 109 -3.79 11.02 -15.78
C SER A 109 -2.74 10.77 -14.70
N SER A 110 -2.01 11.81 -14.30
CA SER A 110 -0.98 11.76 -13.26
C SER A 110 -1.61 11.59 -11.88
N ILE A 111 -2.72 12.27 -11.61
CA ILE A 111 -3.47 12.10 -10.36
C ILE A 111 -4.05 10.67 -10.28
N GLN A 112 -4.59 10.13 -11.37
CA GLN A 112 -5.06 8.73 -11.41
C GLN A 112 -3.93 7.74 -11.15
N GLN A 113 -2.72 8.00 -11.66
CA GLN A 113 -1.56 7.17 -11.36
C GLN A 113 -1.16 7.30 -9.88
N ALA A 114 -1.09 8.52 -9.33
CA ALA A 114 -0.81 8.77 -7.93
C ALA A 114 -1.81 8.08 -6.97
N THR A 115 -3.10 8.07 -7.32
CA THR A 115 -4.12 7.33 -6.52
C THR A 115 -3.91 5.83 -6.58
N MET A 116 -3.40 5.26 -7.68
CA MET A 116 -3.03 3.83 -7.76
C MET A 116 -1.88 3.46 -6.82
N SER A 117 -0.86 4.33 -6.66
CA SER A 117 0.20 4.07 -5.67
C SER A 117 -0.33 4.18 -4.26
N ALA A 118 -1.15 5.20 -3.97
CA ALA A 118 -1.77 5.33 -2.65
C ALA A 118 -2.66 4.12 -2.32
N MET A 119 -3.41 3.60 -3.30
CA MET A 119 -4.24 2.41 -3.14
C MET A 119 -3.43 1.17 -2.77
N SER A 120 -2.24 0.97 -3.33
CA SER A 120 -1.35 -0.14 -2.93
C SER A 120 -1.01 -0.09 -1.44
N VAL A 121 -0.75 1.11 -0.91
CA VAL A 121 -0.50 1.29 0.53
C VAL A 121 -1.74 1.05 1.36
N LEU A 122 -2.92 1.50 0.92
CA LEU A 122 -4.17 1.25 1.64
C LEU A 122 -4.47 -0.24 1.77
N ILE A 123 -4.19 -1.01 0.71
CA ILE A 123 -4.29 -2.47 0.71
C ILE A 123 -3.37 -3.08 1.77
N SER A 124 -2.09 -2.72 1.75
CA SER A 124 -1.12 -3.24 2.70
C SER A 124 -1.42 -2.78 4.14
N ALA A 125 -1.88 -1.55 4.33
CA ALA A 125 -2.24 -0.99 5.62
C ALA A 125 -3.48 -1.66 6.21
N GLY A 126 -4.44 -2.07 5.36
CA GLY A 126 -5.60 -2.86 5.76
C GLY A 126 -5.22 -4.18 6.43
N ALA A 127 -4.11 -4.81 6.03
CA ALA A 127 -3.63 -6.05 6.65
C ALA A 127 -3.05 -5.85 8.06
N VAL A 128 -2.58 -4.64 8.40
CA VAL A 128 -1.90 -4.37 9.66
C VAL A 128 -2.69 -3.42 10.58
N MET A 129 -3.90 -3.06 10.14
CA MET A 129 -4.80 -2.15 10.84
C MET A 129 -5.08 -2.64 12.27
N GLY A 130 -4.96 -1.74 13.24
CA GLY A 130 -5.19 -2.02 14.67
C GLY A 130 -3.98 -2.53 15.46
N LYS A 131 -2.83 -2.78 14.81
CA LYS A 131 -1.57 -3.16 15.50
C LYS A 131 -0.47 -2.10 15.41
N THR A 132 -0.65 -1.07 14.58
CA THR A 132 0.40 -0.13 14.17
C THR A 132 0.14 1.28 14.67
N ASN A 133 1.21 2.01 15.00
CA ASN A 133 1.12 3.42 15.40
C ASN A 133 1.02 4.34 14.16
N LEU A 134 0.55 5.58 14.36
CA LEU A 134 0.44 6.61 13.31
C LEU A 134 1.76 6.87 12.60
N VAL A 135 2.87 6.95 13.35
CA VAL A 135 4.22 7.14 12.77
C VAL A 135 4.61 5.97 11.87
N GLN A 136 4.27 4.75 12.28
CA GLN A 136 4.55 3.55 11.50
C GLN A 136 3.74 3.53 10.19
N MET A 137 2.48 3.99 10.22
CA MET A 137 1.66 4.16 9.02
C MET A 137 2.22 5.23 8.09
N VAL A 138 2.69 6.38 8.60
CA VAL A 138 3.33 7.42 7.76
C VAL A 138 4.58 6.87 7.07
N LEU A 139 5.45 6.16 7.80
CA LEU A 139 6.64 5.54 7.22
C LEU A 139 6.29 4.50 6.15
N MET A 140 5.23 3.73 6.38
CA MET A 140 4.69 2.79 5.39
C MET A 140 4.33 3.50 4.10
N VAL A 141 3.56 4.60 4.18
CA VAL A 141 3.13 5.36 3.00
C VAL A 141 4.33 5.87 2.23
N LEU A 142 5.31 6.47 2.91
CA LEU A 142 6.49 7.01 2.23
C LEU A 142 7.30 5.93 1.50
N MET A 143 7.50 4.78 2.14
CA MET A 143 8.31 3.68 1.59
C MET A 143 7.57 2.88 0.50
N GLU A 144 6.29 2.62 0.68
CA GLU A 144 5.52 1.81 -0.27
C GLU A 144 5.13 2.61 -1.51
N VAL A 145 4.76 3.88 -1.36
CA VAL A 145 4.50 4.77 -2.50
C VAL A 145 5.77 5.00 -3.32
N THR A 146 6.94 5.18 -2.69
CA THR A 146 8.22 5.29 -3.43
C THR A 146 8.52 4.02 -4.20
N ALA A 147 8.43 2.85 -3.55
CA ALA A 147 8.69 1.58 -4.20
C ALA A 147 7.73 1.31 -5.36
N PHE A 148 6.43 1.54 -5.16
CA PHE A 148 5.42 1.38 -6.22
C PHE A 148 5.56 2.44 -7.32
N GLY A 149 5.95 3.67 -6.99
CA GLY A 149 6.27 4.74 -7.94
C GLY A 149 7.44 4.36 -8.86
N THR A 150 8.54 3.85 -8.30
CA THR A 150 9.67 3.35 -9.11
C THR A 150 9.27 2.16 -9.99
N LEU A 151 8.46 1.24 -9.46
CA LEU A 151 7.93 0.11 -10.23
C LEU A 151 7.08 0.59 -11.41
N ARG A 152 6.22 1.59 -11.20
CA ARG A 152 5.41 2.22 -12.25
C ARG A 152 6.30 2.86 -13.32
N MET A 153 7.33 3.60 -12.94
CA MET A 153 8.27 4.23 -13.87
C MET A 153 8.95 3.20 -14.77
N ILE A 154 9.47 2.12 -14.18
CA ILE A 154 10.08 1.02 -14.93
C ILE A 154 9.04 0.39 -15.87
N ASN A 155 7.82 0.16 -15.40
CA ASN A 155 6.74 -0.39 -16.22
C ASN A 155 6.39 0.54 -17.40
N LYS A 156 6.27 1.85 -17.19
CA LYS A 156 6.00 2.86 -18.23
C LYS A 156 7.10 2.85 -19.31
N GLN A 157 8.37 2.74 -18.91
CA GLN A 157 9.51 2.82 -19.83
C GLN A 157 9.76 1.53 -20.62
N TYR A 158 9.61 0.35 -20.00
CA TYR A 158 10.05 -0.92 -20.61
C TYR A 158 8.91 -1.88 -20.96
N LEU A 159 7.79 -1.83 -20.23
CA LEU A 159 6.79 -2.89 -20.28
C LEU A 159 5.45 -2.42 -20.86
N ASN A 160 5.07 -1.16 -20.66
CA ASN A 160 3.83 -0.54 -21.12
C ASN A 160 2.58 -1.38 -20.80
N THR A 161 2.48 -1.90 -19.57
CA THR A 161 1.35 -2.71 -19.10
C THR A 161 0.42 -1.95 -18.15
N HIS A 162 -0.80 -2.44 -17.95
CA HIS A 162 -1.80 -1.81 -17.07
C HIS A 162 -1.41 -1.92 -15.59
N ILE A 163 -0.98 -0.80 -15.00
CA ILE A 163 -0.54 -0.75 -13.59
C ILE A 163 -1.65 -1.10 -12.58
N HIS A 164 -2.93 -0.91 -12.95
CA HIS A 164 -4.08 -1.24 -12.11
C HIS A 164 -4.09 -2.73 -11.74
N ASN A 165 -3.73 -3.60 -12.67
CA ASN A 165 -3.65 -5.05 -12.44
C ASN A 165 -2.52 -5.41 -11.45
N ALA A 166 -1.46 -4.61 -11.38
CA ALA A 166 -0.39 -4.80 -10.40
C ALA A 166 -0.84 -4.41 -8.99
N VAL A 167 -1.61 -3.32 -8.84
CA VAL A 167 -2.19 -2.92 -7.55
C VAL A 167 -3.17 -3.98 -7.05
N LEU A 168 -4.07 -4.44 -7.92
CA LEU A 168 -5.06 -5.46 -7.59
C LEU A 168 -4.41 -6.78 -7.18
N ALA A 169 -3.35 -7.20 -7.89
CA ALA A 169 -2.56 -8.38 -7.55
C ALA A 169 -2.01 -8.33 -6.11
N GLY A 170 -1.55 -7.15 -5.65
CA GLY A 170 -1.13 -6.95 -4.26
C GLY A 170 -2.24 -7.25 -3.26
N GLY A 171 -3.46 -6.78 -3.53
CA GLY A 171 -4.64 -7.06 -2.68
C GLY A 171 -5.00 -8.54 -2.64
N VAL A 172 -4.96 -9.21 -3.79
CA VAL A 172 -5.22 -10.65 -3.89
C VAL A 172 -4.19 -11.45 -3.09
N ALA A 173 -2.91 -11.11 -3.18
CA ALA A 173 -1.84 -11.82 -2.46
C ALA A 173 -1.93 -11.59 -0.94
N VAL A 174 -2.18 -10.36 -0.50
CA VAL A 174 -2.25 -10.02 0.93
C VAL A 174 -3.52 -10.58 1.59
N GLY A 175 -4.62 -10.70 0.84
CA GLY A 175 -5.95 -11.05 1.36
C GLY A 175 -6.02 -12.34 2.18
N ALA A 176 -5.46 -13.45 1.69
CA ALA A 176 -5.53 -14.73 2.41
C ALA A 176 -4.73 -14.73 3.73
N SER A 177 -3.62 -14.01 3.76
CA SER A 177 -2.68 -13.96 4.90
C SER A 177 -2.90 -12.78 5.84
N CYS A 178 -3.85 -11.89 5.57
CA CYS A 178 -4.00 -10.61 6.27
C CYS A 178 -4.13 -10.76 7.80
N HIS A 179 -4.81 -11.80 8.29
CA HIS A 179 -5.00 -12.02 9.72
C HIS A 179 -3.70 -12.46 10.44
N LEU A 180 -2.77 -13.12 9.73
CA LEU A 180 -1.51 -13.60 10.31
C LEU A 180 -0.37 -12.59 10.17
N ILE A 181 -0.46 -11.67 9.21
CA ILE A 181 0.56 -10.64 9.00
C ILE A 181 0.54 -9.68 10.20
N SER A 182 1.53 -9.83 11.08
CA SER A 182 1.71 -8.94 12.23
C SER A 182 2.68 -7.80 11.96
N SER A 183 3.47 -7.89 10.89
CA SER A 183 4.50 -6.90 10.60
C SER A 183 4.33 -6.22 9.25
N LEU A 184 4.45 -4.90 9.27
CA LEU A 184 4.31 -3.98 8.14
C LEU A 184 5.14 -4.37 6.92
N TRP A 185 6.38 -4.73 7.16
CA TRP A 185 7.34 -5.04 6.10
C TRP A 185 6.93 -6.25 5.25
N ILE A 186 6.16 -7.19 5.81
CA ILE A 186 5.75 -8.42 5.12
C ILE A 186 4.60 -8.06 4.18
N ALA A 187 3.65 -7.22 4.62
CA ALA A 187 2.59 -6.73 3.76
C ALA A 187 3.16 -5.97 2.56
N MET A 188 4.10 -5.04 2.80
CA MET A 188 4.73 -4.25 1.74
C MET A 188 5.50 -5.12 0.74
N VAL A 189 6.36 -6.03 1.23
CA VAL A 189 7.14 -6.91 0.35
C VAL A 189 6.23 -7.86 -0.43
N LEU A 190 5.22 -8.44 0.21
CA LEU A 190 4.27 -9.34 -0.44
C LEU A 190 3.49 -8.61 -1.53
N GLY A 191 2.99 -7.41 -1.25
CA GLY A 191 2.31 -6.56 -2.23
C GLY A 191 3.19 -6.19 -3.42
N LEU A 192 4.44 -5.79 -3.18
CA LEU A 192 5.39 -5.42 -4.23
C LEU A 192 5.80 -6.61 -5.10
N VAL A 193 6.04 -7.78 -4.48
CA VAL A 193 6.35 -9.03 -5.21
C VAL A 193 5.16 -9.47 -6.06
N ALA A 194 3.94 -9.40 -5.52
CA ALA A 194 2.72 -9.69 -6.28
C ALA A 194 2.54 -8.74 -7.48
N GLY A 195 2.83 -7.45 -7.29
CA GLY A 195 2.83 -6.45 -8.37
C GLY A 195 3.85 -6.77 -9.47
N LEU A 196 5.08 -7.14 -9.10
CA LEU A 196 6.12 -7.57 -10.04
C LEU A 196 5.72 -8.82 -10.83
N ILE A 197 5.13 -9.82 -10.14
CA ILE A 197 4.63 -11.04 -10.78
C ILE A 197 3.51 -10.72 -11.76
N SER A 198 2.58 -9.82 -11.41
CA SER A 198 1.50 -9.38 -12.30
C SER A 198 2.04 -8.67 -13.54
N ILE A 199 2.98 -7.74 -13.37
CA ILE A 199 3.61 -6.98 -14.48
C ILE A 199 4.42 -7.89 -15.41
N GLY A 200 5.26 -8.78 -14.85
CA GLY A 200 6.02 -9.75 -15.64
C GLY A 200 5.10 -10.76 -16.32
N GLY A 201 4.07 -11.21 -15.60
CA GLY A 201 3.07 -12.12 -16.10
C GLY A 201 2.29 -11.56 -17.28
N ALA A 202 1.93 -10.27 -17.26
CA ALA A 202 1.23 -9.59 -18.34
C ALA A 202 1.99 -9.64 -19.69
N LYS A 203 3.32 -9.81 -19.67
CA LYS A 203 4.12 -10.02 -20.89
C LYS A 203 4.34 -11.49 -21.22
N CYS A 204 4.76 -12.29 -20.24
CA CYS A 204 5.19 -13.66 -20.50
C CYS A 204 4.02 -14.64 -20.65
N LEU A 205 2.95 -14.51 -19.86
CA LEU A 205 1.83 -15.47 -19.87
C LEU A 205 1.02 -15.43 -21.16
N PRO A 206 0.58 -14.28 -21.69
CA PRO A 206 -0.19 -14.27 -22.93
C PRO A 206 0.58 -14.90 -24.09
N VAL A 207 1.89 -14.65 -24.19
CA VAL A 207 2.74 -15.25 -25.22
C VAL A 207 2.87 -16.76 -25.04
N CYS A 208 3.04 -17.24 -23.80
CA CYS A 208 3.20 -18.66 -23.51
C CYS A 208 1.89 -19.44 -23.65
N PHE A 209 0.80 -18.95 -23.06
CA PHE A 209 -0.54 -19.57 -23.12
C PHE A 209 -1.12 -19.58 -24.51
N ASN A 210 -0.99 -18.49 -25.26
CA ASN A 210 -1.50 -18.46 -26.63
C ASN A 210 -0.74 -19.43 -27.54
N ARG A 211 0.58 -19.57 -27.36
CA ARG A 211 1.41 -20.46 -28.18
C ARG A 211 1.33 -21.94 -27.80
N VAL A 212 1.19 -22.25 -26.51
CA VAL A 212 1.31 -23.62 -25.99
C VAL A 212 -0.06 -24.24 -25.66
N LEU A 213 -0.99 -23.45 -25.12
CA LEU A 213 -2.28 -23.95 -24.60
C LEU A 213 -3.49 -23.50 -25.43
N GLY A 214 -3.32 -22.55 -26.36
CA GLY A 214 -4.42 -21.98 -27.15
C GLY A 214 -5.46 -21.20 -26.34
N ILE A 215 -5.16 -20.89 -25.06
CA ILE A 215 -6.06 -20.18 -24.16
C ILE A 215 -5.84 -18.66 -24.31
N HIS A 216 -6.89 -17.93 -24.64
CA HIS A 216 -6.90 -16.47 -24.67
C HIS A 216 -7.33 -15.90 -23.31
N ASP A 217 -6.38 -15.27 -22.60
CA ASP A 217 -6.66 -14.51 -21.39
C ASP A 217 -6.81 -13.02 -21.73
N THR A 218 -8.00 -12.63 -22.20
CA THR A 218 -8.31 -11.25 -22.63
C THR A 218 -8.29 -10.26 -21.46
N CYS A 219 -8.69 -10.70 -20.27
CA CYS A 219 -8.81 -9.85 -19.08
C CYS A 219 -7.60 -9.93 -18.15
N GLY A 220 -6.64 -10.81 -18.44
CA GLY A 220 -5.44 -10.96 -17.63
C GLY A 220 -5.67 -11.59 -16.26
N VAL A 221 -6.66 -12.46 -16.15
CA VAL A 221 -7.10 -13.05 -14.88
C VAL A 221 -5.99 -13.86 -14.24
N HIS A 222 -5.17 -14.55 -15.03
CA HIS A 222 -4.14 -15.44 -14.51
C HIS A 222 -2.98 -14.70 -13.83
N TYR A 223 -2.50 -13.61 -14.42
CA TYR A 223 -1.40 -12.84 -13.82
C TYR A 223 -1.89 -11.84 -12.76
N THR A 224 -3.16 -11.44 -12.80
CA THR A 224 -3.75 -10.49 -11.83
C THR A 224 -4.31 -11.18 -10.58
N PHE A 225 -4.94 -12.35 -10.73
CA PHE A 225 -5.61 -13.05 -9.62
C PHE A 225 -5.00 -14.43 -9.35
N GLY A 226 -4.71 -15.19 -10.41
CA GLY A 226 -4.23 -16.57 -10.28
C GLY A 226 -2.87 -16.68 -9.58
N LEU A 227 -1.81 -16.13 -10.19
CA LEU A 227 -0.46 -16.18 -9.63
C LEU A 227 -0.33 -15.44 -8.29
N PRO A 228 -0.89 -14.22 -8.13
CA PRO A 228 -0.85 -13.53 -6.84
C PRO A 228 -1.63 -14.27 -5.76
N GLY A 229 -2.75 -14.91 -6.10
CA GLY A 229 -3.52 -15.73 -5.16
C GLY A 229 -2.74 -16.97 -4.70
N LEU A 230 -2.03 -17.64 -5.61
CA LEU A 230 -1.14 -18.73 -5.27
C LEU A 230 0.00 -18.26 -4.34
N LEU A 231 0.61 -17.11 -4.65
CA LEU A 231 1.64 -16.49 -3.81
C LEU A 231 1.11 -16.21 -2.39
N GLY A 232 -0.11 -15.66 -2.28
CA GLY A 232 -0.78 -15.42 -1.01
C GLY A 232 -1.02 -16.70 -0.20
N GLY A 233 -1.46 -17.77 -0.87
CA GLY A 233 -1.66 -19.09 -0.24
C GLY A 233 -0.36 -19.72 0.27
N ILE A 234 0.72 -19.65 -0.51
CA ILE A 234 2.05 -20.12 -0.09
C ILE A 234 2.56 -19.30 1.10
N THR A 235 2.38 -17.98 1.05
CA THR A 235 2.79 -17.08 2.12
C THR A 235 2.02 -17.34 3.41
N TYR A 236 0.71 -17.59 3.33
CA TYR A 236 -0.11 -18.02 4.46
C TYR A 236 0.46 -19.26 5.14
N LEU A 237 0.77 -20.32 4.37
CA LEU A 237 1.33 -21.55 4.91
C LEU A 237 2.70 -21.31 5.57
N ALA A 238 3.58 -20.55 4.91
CA ALA A 238 4.90 -20.24 5.45
C ALA A 238 4.83 -19.50 6.80
N ILE A 239 3.96 -18.49 6.91
CA ILE A 239 3.77 -17.73 8.16
C ILE A 239 3.16 -18.63 9.25
N PHE A 240 2.15 -19.43 8.89
CA PHE A 240 1.51 -20.37 9.81
C PHE A 240 2.50 -21.39 10.38
N PHE A 241 3.31 -22.03 9.53
CA PHE A 241 4.33 -22.98 9.96
C PHE A 241 5.44 -22.33 10.80
N ALA A 242 5.87 -21.11 10.46
CA ALA A 242 6.84 -20.37 11.26
C ALA A 242 6.30 -20.04 12.66
N ALA A 243 5.02 -19.67 12.76
CA ALA A 243 4.36 -19.43 14.04
C ALA A 243 4.22 -20.72 14.86
N TRP A 244 3.82 -21.82 14.21
CA TRP A 244 3.73 -23.14 14.84
C TRP A 244 5.09 -23.59 15.42
N SER A 245 6.16 -23.46 14.63
CA SER A 245 7.52 -23.85 15.04
C SER A 245 8.01 -23.05 16.25
N LYS A 246 7.75 -21.74 16.30
CA LYS A 246 8.07 -20.92 17.46
C LYS A 246 7.34 -21.39 18.72
N ASN A 247 6.04 -21.67 18.60
CA ASN A 247 5.24 -22.13 19.74
C ASN A 247 5.69 -23.51 20.24
N ALA A 248 6.04 -24.43 19.33
CA ALA A 248 6.59 -25.74 19.68
C ALA A 248 7.97 -25.64 20.35
N MET A 249 8.81 -24.69 19.93
CA MET A 249 10.11 -24.43 20.56
C MET A 249 9.95 -23.81 21.96
N PHE A 250 8.95 -22.96 22.17
CA PHE A 250 8.65 -22.40 23.51
C PHE A 250 8.13 -23.46 24.49
N THR A 251 7.33 -24.43 24.04
CA THR A 251 6.87 -25.54 24.89
C THR A 251 7.97 -26.56 25.22
N LEU A 252 9.07 -26.60 24.46
CA LEU A 252 10.21 -27.48 24.70
C LEU A 252 11.31 -26.87 25.58
N LYS A 253 11.23 -25.58 25.96
CA LYS A 253 12.17 -25.01 26.94
C LYS A 253 11.80 -25.52 28.33
N PRO A 254 12.65 -26.33 29.00
CA PRO A 254 12.32 -26.89 30.30
C PRO A 254 12.16 -25.77 31.32
N GLN A 255 11.12 -25.87 32.16
CA GLN A 255 10.89 -25.03 33.32
C GLN A 255 11.94 -25.31 34.41
N ASN A 256 13.20 -25.02 34.13
CA ASN A 256 14.29 -25.13 35.10
C ASN A 256 14.58 -23.73 35.66
N MET A 257 13.91 -23.39 36.76
CA MET A 257 14.47 -22.72 37.96
C MET A 257 13.36 -22.06 38.79
N ALA A 258 12.88 -22.80 39.80
CA ALA A 258 12.50 -22.24 41.10
C ALA A 258 12.34 -23.38 42.13
N SER A 259 13.39 -24.20 42.31
CA SER A 259 13.59 -24.89 43.59
C SER A 259 14.52 -24.02 44.44
N THR A 260 13.99 -22.91 44.97
CA THR A 260 14.60 -22.29 46.15
C THR A 260 14.32 -23.20 47.33
N SER A 261 15.38 -23.89 47.74
CA SER A 261 15.53 -24.49 49.07
C SER A 261 15.10 -23.47 50.13
N CYS A 262 14.08 -23.83 50.90
CA CYS A 262 13.76 -23.22 52.19
C CYS A 262 13.78 -24.35 53.22
N GLY A 263 14.59 -24.19 54.27
CA GLY A 263 14.50 -24.94 55.52
C GLY A 263 15.26 -26.25 55.54
#